data_AF-A0A6A8MAI7-F1
#
_entry.id   AF-A0A6A8MAI7-F1
#
_cell.length_a   1.000
_cell.length_b   1.000
_cell.length_c   1.000
_cell.angle_alpha   90.00
_cell.angle_beta   90.00
_cell.angle_gamma   90.00
#
_symmetry.space_group_name_H-M   'P 1'
#
loop_
_entity.id
_entity.type
_entity.pdbx_description
1 polymer ?
#
loop_
_entity_poly.entity_id
_entity_poly.type
_entity_poly.pdbx_seq_one_letter_code
_entity_poly.pdbx_strand_id
1 'polypeptide(L)'
;MKTRELAALRGQIDEADRELVAALVKRYDIVRQVGTIKQAQGIAVYDPKREGQVLDKVARLAGRPEYAAAVKAVYQTIMDEAKKLEK
;
A
#
# COMPACT_ATOMS: atom_id res chain seq x y z
N MET A 1 19.41 -16.32 26.68
CA MET A 1 19.84 -16.15 25.27
C MET A 1 18.68 -15.75 24.34
N LYS A 2 17.50 -16.37 24.44
CA LYS A 2 16.29 -16.11 23.61
C LYS A 2 15.87 -14.63 23.45
N THR A 3 16.20 -13.74 24.38
CA THR A 3 15.79 -12.32 24.37
C THR A 3 16.58 -11.45 23.39
N ARG A 4 17.88 -11.74 23.14
CA ARG A 4 18.73 -10.91 22.26
C ARG A 4 18.43 -11.14 20.78
N GLU A 5 18.24 -12.39 20.39
CA GLU A 5 17.85 -12.74 19.01
C GLU A 5 16.48 -12.15 18.66
N LEU A 6 15.50 -12.26 19.57
CA LEU A 6 14.20 -11.63 19.39
C LEU A 6 14.29 -10.10 19.27
N ALA A 7 15.10 -9.46 20.10
CA ALA A 7 15.32 -8.01 20.02
C ALA A 7 15.96 -7.59 18.68
N ALA A 8 16.91 -8.38 18.16
CA ALA A 8 17.52 -8.11 16.85
C ALA A 8 16.51 -8.25 15.71
N LEU A 9 15.64 -9.27 15.74
CA LEU A 9 14.57 -9.44 14.75
C LEU A 9 13.54 -8.31 14.81
N ARG A 10 13.19 -7.84 16.01
CA ARG A 10 12.30 -6.67 16.18
C ARG A 10 12.91 -5.41 15.59
N GLY A 11 14.22 -5.19 15.78
CA GLY A 11 14.91 -4.06 15.15
C GLY A 11 14.88 -4.11 13.62
N GLN A 12 14.92 -5.31 13.01
CA GLN A 12 14.75 -5.47 11.56
C GLN A 12 13.32 -5.17 11.11
N ILE A 13 12.32 -5.55 11.91
CA ILE A 13 10.92 -5.20 11.65
C ILE A 13 10.74 -3.68 11.73
N ASP A 14 11.28 -3.02 12.76
CA ASP A 14 11.18 -1.57 12.91
C ASP A 14 11.79 -0.82 11.71
N GLU A 15 12.87 -1.34 11.12
CA GLU A 15 13.46 -0.78 9.90
C GLU A 15 12.53 -0.97 8.69
N ALA A 16 11.99 -2.17 8.50
CA ALA A 16 11.03 -2.44 7.44
C ALA A 16 9.78 -1.54 7.58
N ASP A 17 9.29 -1.34 8.80
CA ASP A 17 8.15 -0.46 9.07
C ASP A 17 8.44 0.99 8.70
N ARG A 18 9.66 1.50 8.94
CA ARG A 18 10.08 2.83 8.49
C ARG A 18 10.00 2.96 6.97
N GLU A 19 10.50 1.98 6.23
CA GLU A 19 10.45 1.96 4.77
C GLU A 19 9.01 1.89 4.24
N LEU A 20 8.17 1.05 4.85
CA LEU A 20 6.76 0.91 4.50
C LEU A 20 5.99 2.22 4.71
N VAL A 21 6.18 2.88 5.86
CA VAL A 21 5.54 4.16 6.16
C VAL A 21 5.99 5.24 5.16
N ALA A 22 7.28 5.34 4.87
CA ALA A 22 7.79 6.31 3.89
C ALA A 22 7.19 6.08 2.49
N ALA A 23 7.09 4.82 2.06
CA ALA A 23 6.47 4.45 0.79
C ALA A 23 4.96 4.78 0.75
N LEU A 24 4.25 4.54 1.85
CA LEU A 24 2.82 4.85 1.98
C LEU A 24 2.54 6.34 1.89
N VAL A 25 3.30 7.16 2.62
CA VAL A 25 3.16 8.63 2.59
C VAL A 25 3.37 9.14 1.16
N LYS A 26 4.47 8.72 0.52
CA LYS A 26 4.74 9.07 -0.88
C LYS A 26 3.60 8.66 -1.82
N ARG A 27 3.03 7.46 -1.64
CA ARG A 27 1.91 6.98 -2.43
C ARG A 27 0.67 7.86 -2.24
N TYR A 28 0.36 8.27 -1.01
CA TYR A 28 -0.80 9.12 -0.74
C TYR A 28 -0.64 10.54 -1.28
N ASP A 29 0.56 11.13 -1.22
CA ASP A 29 0.80 12.42 -1.87
C ASP A 29 0.51 12.38 -3.37
N ILE A 30 0.91 11.29 -4.04
CA ILE A 30 0.59 11.07 -5.46
C ILE A 30 -0.92 10.90 -5.68
N VAL A 31 -1.61 10.16 -4.81
CA VAL A 31 -3.07 9.99 -4.91
C VAL A 31 -3.80 11.32 -4.78
N ARG A 32 -3.37 12.23 -3.89
CA ARG A 32 -3.97 13.56 -3.77
C ARG A 32 -3.84 14.36 -5.07
N GLN A 33 -2.69 14.30 -5.72
CA GLN A 33 -2.49 14.93 -7.04
C GLN A 33 -3.41 14.32 -8.11
N VAL A 34 -3.56 12.99 -8.12
CA VAL A 34 -4.50 12.29 -9.01
C VAL A 34 -5.95 12.73 -8.74
N GLY A 35 -6.33 12.87 -7.48
CA GLY A 35 -7.64 13.36 -7.07
C GLY A 35 -7.96 14.75 -7.62
N THR A 36 -7.01 15.69 -7.52
CA THR A 36 -7.16 17.04 -8.09
C THR A 36 -7.39 17.00 -9.60
N ILE A 37 -6.67 16.14 -10.33
CA ILE A 37 -6.85 15.97 -11.78
C ILE A 37 -8.23 15.39 -12.10
N LYS A 38 -8.63 14.32 -11.40
CA LYS A 38 -9.93 13.68 -11.61
C LYS A 38 -11.09 14.64 -11.32
N GLN A 39 -10.99 15.42 -10.25
CA GLN A 39 -11.99 16.43 -9.89
C GLN A 39 -12.12 17.47 -11.01
N ALA A 40 -11.00 18.00 -11.51
CA ALA A 40 -10.98 18.97 -12.60
C ALA A 40 -11.58 18.41 -13.91
N GLN A 41 -11.52 17.09 -14.11
CA GLN A 41 -12.01 16.40 -15.30
C GLN A 41 -13.38 15.71 -15.11
N GLY A 42 -14.00 15.81 -13.94
CA GLY A 42 -15.25 15.12 -13.63
C GLY A 42 -15.16 13.59 -13.62
N ILE A 43 -13.96 13.03 -13.43
CA ILE A 43 -13.73 11.58 -13.39
C ILE A 43 -14.08 11.04 -12.00
N ALA A 44 -14.77 9.89 -11.95
CA ALA A 44 -15.10 9.23 -10.70
C ALA A 44 -13.84 8.79 -9.93
N VAL A 45 -13.86 8.97 -8.61
CA VAL A 45 -12.79 8.50 -7.69
C VAL A 45 -12.64 6.98 -7.76
N TYR A 46 -13.76 6.26 -7.78
CA TYR A 46 -13.80 4.80 -7.81
C TYR A 46 -13.66 4.24 -9.23
N ASP A 47 -12.60 3.47 -9.46
CA ASP A 47 -12.36 2.72 -10.70
C ASP A 47 -12.01 1.26 -10.37
N PRO A 48 -12.99 0.33 -10.40
CA PRO A 48 -12.77 -1.06 -10.01
C PRO A 48 -11.81 -1.79 -10.95
N LYS A 49 -11.76 -1.40 -12.23
CA LYS A 49 -10.82 -1.99 -13.20
C LYS A 49 -9.40 -1.61 -12.82
N ARG A 50 -9.16 -0.35 -12.46
CA ARG A 50 -7.86 0.12 -12.01
C ARG A 50 -7.45 -0.54 -10.70
N GLU A 51 -8.35 -0.68 -9.72
CA GLU A 51 -8.07 -1.35 -8.46
C GLU A 51 -7.67 -2.82 -8.66
N GLY A 52 -8.39 -3.56 -9.51
CA GLY A 52 -8.06 -4.95 -9.84
C GLY A 52 -6.65 -5.09 -10.45
N GLN A 53 -6.29 -4.22 -11.40
CA GLN A 53 -4.94 -4.22 -11.99
C GLN A 53 -3.83 -3.99 -10.96
N VAL A 54 -4.09 -3.13 -9.98
CA VAL A 54 -3.15 -2.82 -8.91
C VAL A 54 -3.00 -4.02 -7.97
N LEU A 55 -4.10 -4.66 -7.57
CA LEU A 55 -4.08 -5.88 -6.75
C LEU A 55 -3.31 -7.03 -7.42
N ASP A 56 -3.51 -7.25 -8.71
CA ASP A 56 -2.79 -8.28 -9.46
C ASP A 56 -1.31 -7.95 -9.64
N LYS A 57 -0.97 -6.66 -9.76
CA LYS A 57 0.42 -6.23 -9.78
C LYS A 57 1.11 -6.53 -8.44
N VAL A 58 0.53 -6.13 -7.32
CA VAL A 58 1.18 -6.28 -6.01
C VAL A 58 1.28 -7.74 -5.58
N ALA A 59 0.32 -8.57 -5.96
CA ALA A 59 0.39 -10.02 -5.73
C ALA A 59 1.55 -10.66 -6.49
N ARG A 60 1.82 -10.23 -7.72
CA ARG A 60 3.00 -10.68 -8.47
C ARG A 60 4.30 -10.15 -7.85
N LEU A 61 4.31 -8.91 -7.38
CA LEU A 61 5.48 -8.32 -6.71
C LEU A 61 5.80 -8.99 -5.38
N ALA A 62 4.82 -9.61 -4.71
CA ALA A 62 5.08 -10.39 -3.50
C ALA A 62 6.12 -11.50 -3.73
N GLY A 63 6.25 -12.00 -4.97
CA GLY A 63 7.29 -12.97 -5.38
C GLY A 63 7.19 -14.37 -4.73
N ARG A 64 6.35 -14.50 -3.71
CA ARG A 64 6.13 -15.68 -2.88
C ARG A 64 4.63 -15.96 -2.79
N PRO A 65 4.14 -17.07 -3.38
CA PRO A 65 2.71 -17.38 -3.41
C PRO A 65 2.03 -17.38 -2.05
N GLU A 66 2.73 -17.82 -1.01
CA GLU A 66 2.25 -17.87 0.38
C GLU A 66 1.96 -16.49 0.98
N TYR A 67 2.57 -15.42 0.45
CA TYR A 67 2.35 -14.04 0.91
C TYR A 67 1.44 -13.24 -0.02
N ALA A 68 1.16 -13.71 -1.23
CA ALA A 68 0.39 -12.98 -2.23
C ALA A 68 -1.00 -12.57 -1.72
N ALA A 69 -1.69 -13.47 -1.01
CA ALA A 69 -3.01 -13.19 -0.43
C ALA A 69 -2.94 -12.11 0.66
N ALA A 70 -1.95 -12.20 1.56
CA ALA A 70 -1.76 -11.23 2.63
C ALA A 70 -1.41 -9.83 2.06
N VAL A 71 -0.52 -9.78 1.06
CA VAL A 71 -0.15 -8.54 0.37
C VAL A 71 -1.37 -7.93 -0.33
N LYS A 72 -2.19 -8.72 -1.03
CA LYS A 72 -3.44 -8.24 -1.64
C LYS A 72 -4.38 -7.61 -0.60
N ALA A 73 -4.58 -8.27 0.55
CA ALA A 73 -5.46 -7.78 1.60
C ALA A 73 -5.00 -6.43 2.16
N VAL A 74 -3.72 -6.30 2.50
CA VAL A 74 -3.14 -5.03 2.96
C VAL A 74 -3.29 -3.94 1.90
N TYR A 75 -3.04 -4.28 0.64
CA TYR A 75 -3.12 -3.30 -0.46
C TYR A 75 -4.56 -2.84 -0.74
N GLN A 76 -5.55 -3.69 -0.52
CA GLN A 76 -6.96 -3.27 -0.56
C GLN A 76 -7.22 -2.19 0.49
N THR A 77 -6.81 -2.41 1.74
CA THR A 77 -6.94 -1.40 2.80
C THR A 77 -6.22 -0.10 2.45
N ILE A 78 -5.01 -0.19 1.90
CA ILE A 78 -4.26 1.00 1.45
C ILE A 78 -5.05 1.79 0.40
N MET A 79 -5.70 1.12 -0.56
CA MET A 79 -6.54 1.77 -1.57
C MET A 79 -7.81 2.37 -0.97
N ASP A 80 -8.43 1.69 -0.01
CA ASP A 80 -9.65 2.19 0.65
C ASP A 80 -9.38 3.45 1.47
N GLU A 81 -8.26 3.51 2.19
CA GLU A 81 -7.83 4.74 2.87
C GLU A 81 -7.45 5.84 1.88
N ALA A 82 -6.81 5.48 0.75
CA ALA A 82 -6.45 6.45 -0.28
C ALA A 82 -7.67 7.18 -0.85
N LYS A 83 -8.77 6.46 -1.13
CA LYS A 83 -10.04 7.04 -1.62
C LYS A 83 -10.63 8.07 -0.66
N LYS A 84 -10.43 7.91 0.66
CA LYS A 84 -10.92 8.87 1.68
C LYS A 84 -10.11 10.18 1.68
N LEU A 85 -8.84 10.10 1.28
CA LEU A 85 -7.93 11.24 1.15
C LEU A 85 -8.06 11.96 -0.21
N GLU A 86 -8.65 11.28 -1.20
CA GLU A 86 -8.94 11.77 -2.55
C GLU A 86 -10.19 12.67 -2.55
N LYS A 87 -10.09 13.81 -1.84
CA LYS A 87 -11.09 14.88 -1.79
C LYS A 87 -10.63 16.11 -2.56
#